data_AF-A0A968BQJ8-F1
#
_entry.id   AF-A0A968BQJ8-F1
#
_cell.length_a   1.000
_cell.length_b   1.000
_cell.length_c   1.000
_cell.angle_alpha   90.00
_cell.angle_beta   90.00
_cell.angle_gamma   90.00
#
_symmetry.space_group_name_H-M   'P 1'
#
loop_
_entity.id
_entity.type
_entity.pdbx_description
1 polymer ?
#
loop_
_entity_poly.entity_id
_entity_poly.type
_entity_poly.pdbx_seq_one_letter_code
_entity_poly.pdbx_strand_id
1 'polypeptide(L)'
;MIRSATMQDAEEPVPSEDEMQEMERLVAESLDAGAVGLSFGLEFLPGRMAGAEELKRLCAVAGHRSKMTSWHVRNRDRHFEKAVDEAIAVTRAAGAGLQLSHLSAKPGSSP
;
A
#
# COMPACT_ATOMS: atom_id res chain seq x y z
N MET A 1 -1.21 6.33 10.39
CA MET A 1 -1.37 5.85 9.01
C MET A 1 -0.74 6.89 8.10
N ILE A 2 0.18 6.55 7.20
CA ILE A 2 1.02 7.54 6.51
C ILE A 2 0.21 8.56 5.71
N ARG A 3 -0.79 8.14 4.91
CA ARG A 3 -1.70 9.07 4.20
C ARG A 3 -2.33 10.12 5.11
N SER A 4 -2.91 9.69 6.23
CA SER A 4 -3.54 10.60 7.21
C SER A 4 -2.55 11.52 7.93
N ALA A 5 -1.26 11.18 7.93
CA ALA A 5 -0.24 11.98 8.57
C ALA A 5 0.34 13.06 7.64
N THR A 6 0.19 12.90 6.31
CA THR A 6 0.88 13.73 5.32
C THR A 6 -0.07 14.51 4.42
N MET A 7 -1.24 13.96 4.10
CA MET A 7 -2.18 14.57 3.17
C MET A 7 -3.10 15.57 3.87
N GLN A 8 -3.45 16.66 3.17
CA GLN A 8 -4.46 17.61 3.64
C GLN A 8 -5.84 16.95 3.74
N ASP A 9 -6.19 16.15 2.74
CA ASP A 9 -7.34 15.24 2.76
C ASP A 9 -6.88 13.83 2.37
N ALA A 10 -6.90 12.91 3.34
CA ALA A 10 -6.45 11.54 3.12
C ALA A 10 -7.38 10.72 2.23
N GLU A 11 -8.59 11.20 1.94
CA GLU A 11 -9.56 10.53 1.07
C GLU A 11 -9.45 11.00 -0.40
N GLU A 12 -8.62 12.00 -0.71
CA GLU A 12 -8.34 12.38 -2.09
C GLU A 12 -7.57 11.26 -2.85
N PRO A 13 -7.97 10.88 -4.08
CA PRO A 13 -7.35 9.75 -4.77
C PRO A 13 -5.88 9.95 -5.16
N VAL A 14 -5.47 11.21 -5.36
CA VAL A 14 -4.14 11.55 -5.88
C VAL A 14 -3.47 12.54 -4.93
N PRO A 15 -2.37 12.16 -4.24
CA PRO A 15 -1.58 13.11 -3.47
C PRO A 15 -0.89 14.11 -4.42
N SER A 16 -0.70 15.34 -3.94
CA SER A 16 0.24 16.27 -4.55
C SER A 16 1.67 15.71 -4.49
N GLU A 17 2.57 16.24 -5.32
CA GLU A 17 3.96 15.76 -5.32
C GLU A 17 4.66 15.98 -3.96
N ASP A 18 4.38 17.09 -3.28
CA ASP A 18 4.93 17.37 -1.95
C ASP A 18 4.41 16.37 -0.90
N GLU A 19 3.11 16.07 -0.89
CA GLU A 19 2.52 15.07 0.00
C GLU A 19 3.08 13.67 -0.28
N MET A 20 3.29 13.33 -1.56
CA MET A 20 3.83 12.05 -1.98
C MET A 20 5.29 11.89 -1.54
N GLN A 21 6.13 12.91 -1.71
CA GLN A 21 7.51 12.91 -1.23
C GLN A 21 7.59 12.82 0.29
N GLU A 22 6.68 13.49 1.01
CA GLU A 22 6.62 13.40 2.46
C GLU A 22 6.22 11.99 2.92
N MET A 23 5.28 11.33 2.23
CA MET A 23 4.96 9.92 2.51
C MET A 23 6.17 9.01 2.29
N GLU A 24 6.89 9.17 1.19
CA GLU A 24 8.11 8.40 0.90
C GLU A 24 9.17 8.62 1.99
N ARG A 25 9.37 9.86 2.43
CA ARG A 25 10.29 10.22 3.52
C ARG A 25 9.92 9.52 4.82
N LEU A 26 8.66 9.59 5.23
CA LEU A 26 8.20 8.94 6.48
C LEU A 26 8.30 7.41 6.41
N VAL A 27 8.02 6.79 5.25
CA VAL A 27 8.25 5.35 5.05
C VAL A 27 9.74 5.05 5.21
N ALA A 28 10.59 5.79 4.50
CA ALA A 28 12.04 5.63 4.53
C ALA A 28 12.58 5.69 5.96
N GLU A 29 12.25 6.76 6.70
CA GLU A 29 12.66 6.96 8.09
C GLU A 29 12.17 5.85 9.01
N SER A 30 10.93 5.40 8.84
CA SER A 30 10.38 4.31 9.65
C SER A 30 11.13 3.00 9.41
N LEU A 31 11.45 2.68 8.15
CA LEU A 31 12.20 1.48 7.79
C LEU A 31 13.67 1.55 8.25
N ASP A 32 14.29 2.73 8.16
CA ASP A 32 15.65 2.99 8.61
C ASP A 32 15.76 2.97 10.14
N ALA A 33 14.69 3.38 10.85
CA ALA A 33 14.56 3.28 12.30
C ALA A 33 14.31 1.83 12.80
N GLY A 34 14.23 0.85 11.90
CA GLY A 34 14.15 -0.58 12.26
C GLY A 34 12.79 -1.22 12.02
N ALA A 35 11.82 -0.54 11.39
CA ALA A 35 10.60 -1.20 10.97
C ALA A 35 10.91 -2.38 10.02
N VAL A 36 10.15 -3.46 10.20
CA VAL A 36 10.36 -4.72 9.45
C VAL A 36 9.80 -4.68 8.03
N GLY A 37 8.89 -3.73 7.75
CA GLY A 37 8.23 -3.61 6.46
C GLY A 37 7.15 -2.53 6.43
N LEU A 38 6.41 -2.49 5.32
CA LEU A 38 5.32 -1.55 5.06
C LEU A 38 4.00 -2.30 4.85
N SER A 39 2.90 -1.84 5.43
CA SER A 39 1.58 -2.46 5.24
C SER A 39 0.63 -1.59 4.42
N PHE A 40 -0.11 -2.20 3.50
CA PHE A 40 -1.21 -1.58 2.75
C PHE A 40 -2.56 -2.15 3.19
N GLY A 41 -3.48 -1.26 3.56
CA GLY A 41 -4.87 -1.58 3.88
C GLY A 41 -5.81 -0.93 2.87
N LEU A 42 -6.14 -1.66 1.80
CA LEU A 42 -6.83 -1.08 0.63
C LEU A 42 -8.33 -1.35 0.61
N GLU A 43 -8.85 -2.20 1.50
CA GLU A 43 -10.30 -2.47 1.58
C GLU A 43 -11.07 -1.28 2.16
N PHE A 44 -10.45 -0.44 3.00
CA PHE A 44 -11.12 0.64 3.73
C PHE A 44 -10.46 2.00 3.50
N LEU A 45 -11.22 3.06 3.73
CA LEU A 45 -10.68 4.43 3.74
C LEU A 45 -9.68 4.61 4.90
N PRO A 46 -8.67 5.50 4.73
CA PRO A 46 -8.34 6.23 3.50
C PRO A 46 -7.53 5.41 2.48
N GLY A 47 -6.97 4.25 2.86
CA GLY A 47 -6.10 3.46 1.99
C GLY A 47 -6.76 2.96 0.70
N ARG A 48 -8.07 2.78 0.70
CA ARG A 48 -8.89 2.49 -0.49
C ARG A 48 -8.72 3.50 -1.62
N MET A 49 -8.37 4.73 -1.31
CA MET A 49 -8.20 5.80 -2.30
C MET A 49 -6.82 5.80 -2.96
N ALA A 50 -5.86 5.06 -2.39
CA ALA A 50 -4.50 4.99 -2.92
C ALA A 50 -4.49 4.45 -4.36
N GLY A 51 -3.96 5.26 -5.27
CA GLY A 51 -3.81 4.94 -6.69
C GLY A 51 -2.59 4.06 -6.99
N ALA A 52 -2.50 3.54 -8.22
CA ALA A 52 -1.43 2.64 -8.62
C ALA A 52 -0.02 3.26 -8.50
N GLU A 53 0.13 4.53 -8.86
CA GLU A 53 1.44 5.21 -8.81
C GLU A 53 1.92 5.43 -7.38
N GLU A 54 1.02 5.81 -6.47
CA GLU A 54 1.33 5.92 -5.04
C GLU A 54 1.78 4.57 -4.47
N LEU A 55 1.04 3.49 -4.76
CA LEU A 55 1.41 2.15 -4.30
C LEU A 55 2.79 1.73 -4.81
N LYS A 56 3.09 1.98 -6.08
CA LYS A 56 4.41 1.69 -6.67
C LYS A 56 5.51 2.47 -5.97
N ARG A 57 5.34 3.78 -5.80
CA ARG A 57 6.30 4.67 -5.16
C ARG A 57 6.61 4.24 -3.73
N LEU A 58 5.58 4.05 -2.89
CA LEU A 58 5.77 3.62 -1.50
C LEU A 58 6.35 2.20 -1.40
N CYS A 59 5.93 1.28 -2.28
CA CYS A 59 6.47 -0.07 -2.31
C CYS A 59 7.95 -0.08 -2.73
N ALA A 60 8.35 0.78 -3.67
CA ALA A 60 9.75 0.93 -4.09
C ALA A 60 10.65 1.39 -2.93
N VAL A 61 10.17 2.27 -2.05
CA VAL A 61 10.92 2.67 -0.82
C VAL A 61 11.26 1.46 0.05
N ALA A 62 10.32 0.52 0.20
CA ALA A 62 10.55 -0.74 0.91
C ALA A 62 11.48 -1.69 0.15
N GLY A 63 11.30 -1.80 -1.17
CA GLY A 63 12.11 -2.64 -2.06
C GLY A 63 13.59 -2.25 -2.07
N HIS A 64 13.89 -0.95 -2.17
CA HIS A 64 15.26 -0.43 -2.08
C HIS A 64 15.97 -0.78 -0.77
N ARG A 65 15.22 -1.08 0.29
CA ARG A 65 15.72 -1.48 1.61
C ARG A 65 15.66 -2.98 1.85
N SER A 66 15.33 -3.78 0.83
CA SER A 66 15.11 -5.24 0.94
C SER A 66 14.10 -5.61 2.03
N LYS A 67 13.05 -4.80 2.19
CA LYS A 67 12.00 -4.99 3.20
C LYS A 67 10.78 -5.71 2.63
N MET A 68 9.94 -6.22 3.52
CA MET A 68 8.67 -6.83 3.15
C MET A 68 7.55 -5.79 3.04
N THR A 69 6.53 -6.12 2.26
CA THR A 69 5.26 -5.43 2.23
C THR A 69 4.11 -6.39 2.54
N SER A 70 3.19 -5.97 3.39
CA SER A 70 1.98 -6.72 3.73
C SER A 70 0.75 -6.08 3.12
N TRP A 71 -0.17 -6.88 2.59
CA TRP A 71 -1.28 -6.40 1.78
C TRP A 71 -2.60 -6.97 2.28
N HIS A 72 -3.43 -6.09 2.85
CA HIS A 72 -4.86 -6.32 2.92
C HIS A 72 -5.48 -5.74 1.64
N VAL A 73 -5.72 -6.64 0.69
CA VAL A 73 -6.08 -6.33 -0.70
C VAL A 73 -7.40 -5.55 -0.82
N ARG A 74 -7.51 -4.78 -1.92
CA ARG A 74 -8.57 -3.79 -2.15
C ARG A 74 -9.98 -4.36 -2.19
N ASN A 75 -10.11 -5.59 -2.66
CA ASN A 75 -11.38 -6.28 -2.74
C ASN A 75 -11.18 -7.75 -2.37
N ARG A 76 -12.07 -8.28 -1.52
CA ARG A 76 -12.08 -9.70 -1.15
C ARG A 76 -13.30 -10.46 -1.67
N ASP A 77 -14.10 -9.82 -2.50
CA ASP A 77 -15.35 -10.34 -3.06
C ASP A 77 -15.16 -10.60 -4.58
N ARG A 78 -16.10 -10.17 -5.42
CA ARG A 78 -16.10 -10.34 -6.88
C ARG A 78 -14.84 -9.87 -7.65
N HIS A 79 -13.97 -9.06 -7.04
CA HIS A 79 -12.73 -8.58 -7.65
C HIS A 79 -11.48 -9.03 -6.90
N PHE A 80 -11.57 -10.11 -6.12
CA PHE A 80 -10.47 -10.63 -5.33
C PHE A 80 -9.22 -10.95 -6.15
N GLU A 81 -9.34 -11.68 -7.26
CA GLU A 81 -8.19 -12.03 -8.11
C GLU A 81 -7.46 -10.79 -8.62
N LYS A 82 -8.20 -9.80 -9.12
CA LYS A 82 -7.63 -8.52 -9.58
C LYS A 82 -6.91 -7.76 -8.46
N ALA A 83 -7.44 -7.82 -7.24
CA ALA A 83 -6.84 -7.16 -6.09
C ALA A 83 -5.56 -7.88 -5.61
N VAL A 84 -5.49 -9.20 -5.77
CA VAL A 84 -4.28 -10.00 -5.54
C VAL A 84 -3.24 -9.71 -6.63
N ASP A 85 -3.66 -9.64 -7.89
CA ASP A 85 -2.79 -9.30 -9.02
C ASP A 85 -2.18 -7.90 -8.87
N GLU A 86 -2.95 -6.92 -8.38
CA GLU A 86 -2.45 -5.57 -8.05
C GLU A 86 -1.29 -5.66 -7.04
N ALA A 87 -1.48 -6.36 -5.93
CA ALA A 87 -0.45 -6.53 -4.90
C ALA A 87 0.81 -7.24 -5.44
N ILE A 88 0.63 -8.31 -6.23
CA ILE A 88 1.74 -9.05 -6.85
C ILE A 88 2.50 -8.16 -7.84
N ALA A 89 1.80 -7.47 -8.72
CA ALA A 89 2.40 -6.64 -9.76
C ALA A 89 3.21 -5.49 -9.15
N VAL A 90 2.63 -4.76 -8.19
CA VAL A 90 3.31 -3.65 -7.51
C VAL A 90 4.52 -4.14 -6.74
N THR A 91 4.37 -5.19 -5.93
CA THR A 91 5.46 -5.70 -5.09
C THR A 91 6.60 -6.26 -5.92
N ARG A 92 6.30 -6.98 -7.01
CA ARG A 92 7.30 -7.50 -7.93
C ARG A 92 8.06 -6.37 -8.62
N ALA A 93 7.37 -5.33 -9.09
CA ALA A 93 8.02 -4.20 -9.75
C ALA A 93 8.94 -3.42 -8.80
N ALA A 94 8.59 -3.36 -7.51
CA ALA A 94 9.39 -2.70 -6.49
C ALA A 94 10.60 -3.52 -6.00
N GLY A 95 10.64 -4.83 -6.25
CA GLY A 95 11.67 -5.73 -5.69
C GLY A 95 11.55 -5.95 -4.18
N ALA A 96 10.37 -5.69 -3.60
CA ALA A 96 10.11 -5.92 -2.18
C ALA A 96 9.62 -7.36 -1.92
N GLY A 97 9.67 -7.80 -0.65
CA GLY A 97 9.01 -9.04 -0.24
C GLY A 97 7.49 -8.88 -0.21
N LEU A 98 6.73 -9.91 -0.58
CA LEU A 98 5.26 -9.91 -0.55
C LEU A 98 4.72 -10.79 0.58
N GLN A 99 3.76 -10.25 1.33
CA GLN A 99 2.91 -11.01 2.24
C GLN A 99 1.45 -10.61 2.02
N LEU A 100 0.60 -11.56 1.63
CA LEU A 100 -0.84 -11.33 1.48
C LEU A 100 -1.54 -11.62 2.82
N SER A 101 -2.09 -10.58 3.44
CA SER A 101 -2.76 -10.68 4.74
C SER A 101 -4.05 -11.47 4.61
N HIS A 102 -4.24 -12.46 5.51
CA HIS A 102 -5.46 -13.28 5.65
C HIS A 102 -6.10 -13.59 4.28
N LEU A 103 -5.30 -14.17 3.39
CA LEU A 103 -5.66 -14.43 1.99
C LEU A 103 -6.84 -15.41 1.91
N SER A 104 -8.03 -14.86 1.74
CA SER A 104 -9.27 -15.61 1.57
C SER A 104 -10.24 -14.76 0.79
N ALA A 105 -10.88 -15.36 -0.21
CA ALA A 105 -12.10 -14.79 -0.76
C ALA A 105 -13.17 -14.74 0.35
N LYS A 106 -13.92 -13.64 0.40
CA LYS A 106 -15.02 -13.38 1.32
C LYS A 106 -16.19 -12.80 0.52
N PRO A 107 -16.99 -13.68 -0.14
CA PRO A 107 -18.15 -13.25 -0.91
C PRO A 107 -19.10 -12.41 -0.06
N GLY A 108 -19.62 -11.31 -0.61
CA GLY A 108 -20.50 -10.40 0.10
C GLY A 108 -19.82 -9.48 1.11
N SER A 109 -18.48 -9.42 1.13
CA SER A 109 -17.73 -8.45 1.94
C SER A 109 -17.43 -7.14 1.23
N SER A 110 -17.96 -6.95 0.01
CA SER A 110 -17.92 -5.64 -0.64
C SER A 110 -18.58 -4.62 0.31
N PRO A 111 -17.91 -3.50 0.63
CA PRO A 111 -18.63 -2.36 1.19
C PRO A 111 -19.52 -1.69 0.15
#